data_AF-A0AAD5VG43-F1
#
_entry.id   AF-A0AAD5VG43-F1
#
_cell.length_a   1.000
_cell.length_b   1.000
_cell.length_c   1.000
_cell.angle_alpha   90.00
_cell.angle_beta   90.00
_cell.angle_gamma   90.00
#
_symmetry.space_group_name_H-M   'P 1'
#
loop_
_entity.id
_entity.type
_entity.pdbx_description
1 polymer ?
#
loop_
_entity_poly.entity_id
_entity_poly.type
_entity_poly.pdbx_seq_one_letter_code
_entity_poly.pdbx_strand_id
1 'polypeptide(L)'
;MAAPFLPLFQSKVPAILNKPSADHYYRTRSERFGRPLQEIEPSGEELAWVWTDTKSTFGEVDAWMRKSPGKFVTGDSPVFADFVIASRLQGLRAVFGEESEEWQDIETWHDGRWETLLHELKPYESNANLVS
;
A
#
# COMPACT_ATOMS: atom_id res chain seq x y z
N MET A 1 -9.69 -6.35 15.07
CA MET A 1 -8.33 -6.69 14.61
C MET A 1 -7.90 -5.63 13.62
N ALA A 2 -6.65 -5.16 13.67
CA ALA A 2 -6.14 -4.26 12.63
C ALA A 2 -6.12 -5.02 11.30
N ALA A 3 -6.36 -4.32 10.18
CA ALA A 3 -6.26 -4.93 8.86
C ALA A 3 -4.84 -5.53 8.68
N PRO A 4 -4.70 -6.81 8.25
CA PRO A 4 -3.41 -7.52 8.25
C PRO A 4 -2.31 -6.85 7.40
N PHE A 5 -2.68 -6.00 6.43
CA PHE A 5 -1.73 -5.20 5.67
C PHE A 5 -1.02 -4.11 6.50
N LEU A 6 -1.60 -3.68 7.63
CA LEU A 6 -1.07 -2.54 8.39
C LEU A 6 0.29 -2.82 9.02
N PRO A 7 0.54 -3.99 9.66
CA PRO A 7 1.88 -4.37 10.10
C PRO A 7 2.91 -4.43 8.97
N LEU A 8 2.55 -5.02 7.83
CA LEU A 8 3.42 -5.15 6.64
C LEU A 8 3.91 -3.79 6.12
N PHE A 9 3.02 -2.81 6.07
CA PHE A 9 3.35 -1.45 5.65
C PHE A 9 4.07 -0.66 6.77
N GLN A 10 3.52 -0.64 7.99
CA GLN A 10 3.98 0.28 9.05
C GLN A 10 5.36 -0.08 9.62
N SER A 11 5.75 -1.35 9.64
CA SER A 11 7.10 -1.73 10.10
C SER A 11 8.19 -1.18 9.18
N LYS A 12 7.90 -1.02 7.88
CA LYS A 12 8.87 -0.60 6.85
C LYS A 12 8.92 0.91 6.60
N VAL A 13 7.89 1.67 6.99
CA VAL A 13 7.85 3.13 6.82
C VAL A 13 9.10 3.85 7.36
N PRO A 14 9.70 3.51 8.51
CA PRO A 14 10.90 4.20 8.98
C PRO A 14 12.07 4.20 7.99
N ALA A 15 12.17 3.21 7.10
CA ALA A 15 13.26 3.08 6.14
C ALA A 15 13.27 4.19 5.07
N ILE A 16 12.12 4.84 4.83
CA ILE A 16 11.97 5.91 3.82
C ILE A 16 11.90 7.31 4.43
N LEU A 17 12.09 7.43 5.75
CA LEU A 17 12.02 8.70 6.47
C LEU A 17 13.42 9.22 6.80
N ASN A 18 13.55 10.55 6.93
CA ASN A 18 14.73 11.13 7.57
C ASN A 18 14.78 10.74 9.06
N LYS A 19 15.97 10.85 9.66
CA LYS A 19 16.19 10.39 11.04
C LYS A 19 15.20 10.98 12.07
N PRO A 20 14.97 12.31 12.14
CA PRO A 20 14.02 12.86 13.11
C PRO A 20 12.58 12.32 12.94
N SER A 21 12.12 12.19 11.70
CA SER A 21 10.79 11.62 11.40
C SER A 21 10.72 10.13 11.71
N ALA A 22 11.78 9.37 11.42
CA ALA A 22 11.87 7.96 11.77
C ALA A 22 11.81 7.75 13.29
N ASP A 23 12.57 8.53 14.08
CA ASP A 23 12.57 8.45 15.54
C ASP A 23 11.17 8.76 16.11
N HIS A 24 10.50 9.80 15.60
CA HIS A 24 9.11 10.11 15.96
C HIS A 24 8.14 8.97 15.57
N TYR A 25 8.32 8.39 14.39
CA TYR A 25 7.49 7.29 13.89
C TYR A 25 7.63 6.04 14.75
N TYR A 26 8.86 5.63 15.08
CA TYR A 26 9.13 4.51 15.99
C TYR A 26 8.40 4.68 17.31
N ARG A 27 8.53 5.86 17.94
CA ARG A 27 7.88 6.14 19.22
C ARG A 27 6.35 6.05 19.12
N THR A 28 5.75 6.82 18.21
CA THR A 28 4.29 6.93 18.14
C THR A 28 3.61 5.66 17.65
N ARG A 29 4.26 4.86 16.80
CA ARG A 29 3.71 3.57 16.38
C ARG A 29 3.90 2.49 17.44
N SER A 30 5.01 2.48 18.16
CA SER A 30 5.17 1.56 19.29
C SER A 30 4.11 1.81 20.36
N GLU A 31 3.82 3.07 20.69
CA GLU A 31 2.72 3.46 21.58
C GLU A 31 1.35 2.98 21.05
N ARG A 32 1.09 3.16 19.75
CA ARG A 32 -0.17 2.74 19.12
C ARG A 32 -0.37 1.22 19.10
N PHE A 33 0.68 0.45 18.88
CA PHE A 33 0.63 -1.01 18.83
C PHE A 33 0.82 -1.67 20.21
N GLY A 34 1.24 -0.92 21.23
CA GLY A 34 1.50 -1.43 22.56
C GLY A 34 2.75 -2.32 22.67
N ARG A 35 3.59 -2.36 21.63
CA ARG A 35 4.85 -3.12 21.56
C ARG A 35 5.83 -2.43 20.61
N PRO A 36 7.15 -2.71 20.68
CA PRO A 36 8.13 -2.14 19.76
C PRO A 36 7.74 -2.34 18.29
N LEU A 37 7.88 -1.30 17.48
CA LEU A 37 7.54 -1.34 16.05
C LEU A 37 8.31 -2.45 15.31
N GLN A 38 9.55 -2.73 15.72
CA GLN A 38 10.37 -3.79 15.14
C GLN A 38 9.77 -5.20 15.37
N GLU A 39 8.96 -5.37 16.42
CA GLU A 39 8.32 -6.64 16.74
C GLU A 39 6.95 -6.82 16.06
N ILE A 40 6.51 -5.83 15.26
CA ILE A 40 5.27 -5.96 14.49
C ILE A 40 5.48 -6.49 13.09
N GLU A 41 6.72 -6.50 12.59
CA GLU A 41 7.01 -7.01 11.26
C GLU A 41 6.68 -8.51 11.20
N PRO A 42 5.72 -8.93 10.36
CA PRO A 42 5.36 -10.33 10.27
C PRO A 42 6.52 -11.13 9.66
N SER A 43 6.71 -12.36 10.13
CA SER A 43 7.79 -13.24 9.66
C SER A 43 7.34 -14.70 9.56
N GLY A 44 8.05 -15.50 8.77
CA GLY A 44 7.73 -16.92 8.57
C GLY A 44 6.30 -17.15 8.11
N GLU A 45 5.58 -18.04 8.82
CA GLU A 45 4.18 -18.37 8.51
C GLU A 45 3.23 -17.18 8.64
N GLU A 46 3.48 -16.26 9.58
CA GLU A 46 2.66 -15.05 9.75
C GLU A 46 2.77 -14.15 8.52
N LEU A 47 3.96 -14.00 7.95
CA LEU A 47 4.17 -13.22 6.73
C LEU A 47 3.41 -13.83 5.54
N ALA A 48 3.51 -15.15 5.34
CA ALA A 48 2.79 -15.83 4.27
C ALA A 48 1.26 -15.66 4.40
N TRP A 49 0.73 -15.76 5.62
CA TRP A 49 -0.68 -15.52 5.90
C TRP A 49 -1.08 -14.06 5.65
N VAL A 50 -0.34 -13.10 6.19
CA VAL A 50 -0.57 -11.65 5.98
C VAL A 50 -0.54 -11.31 4.49
N TRP A 51 0.40 -11.87 3.73
CA TRP A 51 0.53 -11.64 2.30
C TRP A 51 -0.71 -12.15 1.54
N THR A 52 -1.14 -13.37 1.85
CA THR A 52 -2.33 -14.01 1.26
C THR A 52 -3.60 -13.22 1.58
N ASP A 53 -3.78 -12.82 2.84
CA ASP A 53 -4.92 -12.02 3.29
C ASP A 53 -4.93 -10.63 2.64
N THR A 54 -3.76 -9.99 2.51
CA THR A 54 -3.62 -8.70 1.82
C THR A 54 -4.04 -8.83 0.37
N LYS A 55 -3.54 -9.85 -0.35
CA LYS A 55 -3.94 -10.13 -1.73
C LYS A 55 -5.45 -10.35 -1.84
N SER A 56 -6.03 -11.16 -0.95
CA SER A 56 -7.48 -11.41 -0.91
C SER A 56 -8.29 -10.12 -0.68
N THR A 57 -7.87 -9.26 0.26
CA THR A 57 -8.52 -7.98 0.54
C THR A 57 -8.53 -7.06 -0.69
N PHE A 58 -7.41 -6.99 -1.40
CA PHE A 58 -7.34 -6.27 -2.67
C PHE A 58 -8.28 -6.91 -3.72
N GLY A 59 -8.36 -8.24 -3.78
CA GLY A 59 -9.30 -8.96 -4.64
C GLY A 59 -10.77 -8.62 -4.36
N GLU A 60 -11.16 -8.41 -3.10
CA GLU A 60 -12.51 -7.95 -2.75
C GLU A 60 -12.78 -6.53 -3.28
N VAL A 61 -11.81 -5.63 -3.16
CA VAL A 61 -11.90 -4.26 -3.70
C VAL A 61 -12.05 -4.29 -5.23
N ASP A 62 -11.24 -5.10 -5.91
CA ASP A 62 -11.30 -5.29 -7.35
C ASP A 62 -12.65 -5.87 -7.79
N ALA A 63 -13.17 -6.88 -7.07
CA ALA A 63 -14.49 -7.44 -7.32
C ALA A 63 -15.62 -6.39 -7.16
N TRP A 64 -15.48 -5.43 -6.24
CA TRP A 64 -16.42 -4.31 -6.14
C TRP A 64 -16.30 -3.34 -7.31
N MET A 65 -15.09 -2.98 -7.72
CA MET A 65 -14.87 -2.07 -8.85
C MET A 65 -15.41 -2.65 -10.16
N ARG A 66 -15.26 -3.97 -10.39
CA ARG A 66 -15.78 -4.65 -11.58
C ARG A 66 -17.31 -4.64 -11.71
N LYS A 67 -18.07 -4.26 -10.67
CA LYS A 67 -19.52 -4.09 -10.75
C LYS A 67 -19.93 -2.86 -11.55
N SER A 68 -19.03 -1.91 -11.73
CA SER A 68 -19.21 -0.75 -12.59
C SER A 68 -18.37 -0.93 -13.85
N PRO A 69 -18.94 -0.78 -15.07
CA PRO A 69 -18.15 -0.82 -16.29
C PRO A 69 -17.19 0.37 -16.31
N GLY A 70 -15.91 0.12 -16.52
CA GLY A 70 -14.87 1.15 -16.61
C GLY A 70 -13.62 0.84 -15.79
N LYS A 71 -12.72 1.81 -15.70
CA LYS A 71 -11.39 1.65 -15.10
C LYS A 71 -11.33 2.04 -13.62
N PHE A 72 -12.28 2.81 -13.14
CA PHE A 72 -12.32 3.42 -11.80
C PHE A 72 -13.49 2.87 -10.97
N VAL A 73 -13.55 3.23 -9.68
CA VAL A 73 -14.60 2.77 -8.74
C VAL A 73 -16.01 3.03 -9.28
N THR A 74 -16.23 4.16 -9.96
CA THR A 74 -17.54 4.55 -10.51
C THR A 74 -17.64 4.43 -12.03
N GLY A 75 -16.68 3.76 -12.68
CA GLY A 75 -16.64 3.57 -14.14
C GLY A 75 -15.52 4.37 -14.80
N ASP A 76 -15.86 5.33 -15.67
CA ASP A 76 -14.86 5.93 -16.59
C ASP A 76 -14.16 7.19 -16.05
N SER A 77 -14.68 7.80 -14.99
CA SER A 77 -14.05 8.99 -14.36
C SER A 77 -13.51 8.64 -12.98
N PRO A 78 -12.29 9.10 -12.63
CA PRO A 78 -11.74 8.88 -11.31
C PRO A 78 -12.53 9.68 -10.27
N VAL A 79 -12.76 9.06 -9.12
CA VAL A 79 -13.35 9.71 -7.94
C VAL A 79 -12.36 9.65 -6.78
N PHE A 80 -12.68 10.33 -5.68
CA PHE A 80 -11.84 10.36 -4.48
C PHE A 80 -11.39 8.96 -4.00
N ALA A 81 -12.27 7.96 -4.11
CA ALA A 81 -11.96 6.58 -3.72
C ALA A 81 -10.80 5.98 -4.53
N ASP A 82 -10.69 6.27 -5.83
CA ASP A 82 -9.58 5.81 -6.67
C ASP A 82 -8.25 6.37 -6.18
N PHE A 83 -8.22 7.65 -5.80
CA PHE A 83 -7.02 8.28 -5.24
C PHE A 83 -6.65 7.72 -3.86
N VAL A 84 -7.64 7.34 -3.04
CA VAL A 84 -7.35 6.65 -1.76
C VAL A 84 -6.68 5.31 -2.02
N ILE A 85 -7.20 4.50 -2.94
CA ILE A 85 -6.62 3.19 -3.29
C ILE A 85 -5.21 3.39 -3.88
N ALA A 86 -5.05 4.31 -4.82
CA ALA A 86 -3.77 4.63 -5.44
C ALA A 86 -2.73 5.13 -4.42
N SER A 87 -3.12 5.95 -3.44
CA SER A 87 -2.20 6.41 -2.39
C SER A 87 -1.68 5.26 -1.52
N ARG A 88 -2.49 4.22 -1.30
CA ARG A 88 -2.05 3.01 -0.58
C ARG A 88 -1.06 2.21 -1.40
N LEU A 89 -1.34 2.02 -2.69
CA LEU A 89 -0.44 1.35 -3.63
C LEU A 89 0.90 2.07 -3.76
N GLN A 90 0.89 3.39 -3.96
CA GLN A 90 2.12 4.20 -3.99
C GLN A 90 2.89 4.11 -2.67
N GLY A 91 2.20 4.08 -1.53
CA GLY A 91 2.81 3.84 -0.23
C GLY A 91 3.52 2.48 -0.16
N LEU A 92 2.87 1.41 -0.62
CA LEU A 92 3.47 0.07 -0.68
C LEU A 92 4.70 0.04 -1.60
N ARG A 93 4.59 0.60 -2.80
CA ARG A 93 5.73 0.77 -3.73
C ARG A 93 6.89 1.51 -3.07
N ALA A 94 6.62 2.58 -2.33
CA ALA A 94 7.66 3.36 -1.68
C ALA A 94 8.36 2.58 -0.56
N VAL A 95 7.63 1.84 0.29
CA VAL A 95 8.24 1.13 1.43
C VAL A 95 8.93 -0.17 1.03
N PHE A 96 8.47 -0.86 -0.01
CA PHE A 96 9.16 -2.06 -0.51
C PHE A 96 10.28 -1.70 -1.50
N GLY A 97 10.09 -0.64 -2.29
CA GLY A 97 10.94 -0.31 -3.42
C GLY A 97 10.39 -0.89 -4.72
N GLU A 98 10.54 -0.15 -5.81
CA GLU A 98 10.00 -0.50 -7.14
C GLU A 98 10.61 -1.79 -7.72
N GLU A 99 11.87 -2.08 -7.39
CA GLU A 99 12.58 -3.27 -7.87
C GLU A 99 12.44 -4.49 -6.93
N SER A 100 11.59 -4.40 -5.90
CA SER A 100 11.39 -5.48 -4.93
C SER A 100 10.52 -6.60 -5.49
N GLU A 101 10.77 -7.84 -5.05
CA GLU A 101 9.90 -8.98 -5.38
C GLU A 101 8.47 -8.76 -4.89
N GLU A 102 8.31 -8.12 -3.71
CA GLU A 102 7.01 -7.77 -3.15
C GLU A 102 6.21 -6.82 -4.04
N TRP A 103 6.84 -5.74 -4.53
CA TRP A 103 6.16 -4.80 -5.41
C TRP A 103 5.83 -5.43 -6.76
N GLN A 104 6.77 -6.17 -7.35
CA GLN A 104 6.56 -6.88 -8.62
C GLN A 104 5.42 -7.92 -8.53
N ASP A 105 5.27 -8.63 -7.40
CA ASP A 105 4.11 -9.52 -7.21
C ASP A 105 2.80 -8.71 -7.14
N ILE A 106 2.76 -7.62 -6.37
CA ILE A 106 1.56 -6.75 -6.26
C ILE A 106 1.10 -6.24 -7.63
N GLU A 107 2.04 -5.88 -8.52
CA GLU A 107 1.72 -5.43 -9.87
C GLU A 107 0.96 -6.49 -10.69
N THR A 108 1.21 -7.78 -10.45
CA THR A 108 0.54 -8.88 -11.16
C THR A 108 -0.84 -9.22 -10.61
N TRP A 109 -1.19 -8.72 -9.42
CA TRP A 109 -2.41 -9.15 -8.76
C TRP A 109 -3.68 -8.74 -9.53
N HIS A 110 -4.63 -9.68 -9.58
CA HIS A 110 -5.96 -9.49 -10.19
C HIS A 110 -5.91 -8.98 -11.64
N ASP A 111 -5.10 -9.65 -12.46
CA ASP A 111 -4.93 -9.34 -13.88
C ASP A 111 -4.33 -7.94 -14.13
N GLY A 112 -3.36 -7.54 -13.30
CA GLY A 112 -2.69 -6.24 -13.44
C GLY A 112 -3.53 -5.04 -13.01
N ARG A 113 -4.59 -5.26 -12.22
CA ARG A 113 -5.57 -4.23 -11.84
C ARG A 113 -4.92 -2.99 -11.24
N TRP A 114 -3.97 -3.19 -10.33
CA TRP A 114 -3.40 -2.14 -9.51
C TRP A 114 -2.36 -1.31 -10.26
N GLU A 115 -1.54 -1.97 -11.07
CA GLU A 115 -0.60 -1.30 -11.97
C GLU A 115 -1.37 -0.47 -13.01
N THR A 116 -2.44 -1.04 -13.59
CA THR A 116 -3.36 -0.30 -14.47
C THR A 116 -3.96 0.93 -13.78
N LEU A 117 -4.45 0.79 -12.54
CA LEU A 117 -5.04 1.92 -11.80
C LEU A 117 -4.02 3.05 -11.59
N LEU A 118 -2.79 2.72 -11.20
CA LEU A 118 -1.72 3.71 -11.05
C LEU A 118 -1.39 4.38 -12.39
N HIS A 119 -1.29 3.61 -13.47
CA HIS A 119 -1.05 4.14 -14.80
C HIS A 119 -2.13 5.14 -15.24
N GLU A 120 -3.42 4.82 -15.04
CA GLU A 120 -4.54 5.70 -15.39
C GLU A 120 -4.59 6.98 -14.54
N LEU A 121 -4.07 6.93 -13.31
CA LEU A 121 -4.03 8.09 -12.41
C LEU A 121 -2.74 8.91 -12.51
N LYS A 122 -1.75 8.46 -13.28
CA LYS A 122 -0.49 9.18 -13.52
C LYS A 122 -0.65 10.65 -13.93
N PRO A 123 -1.64 11.05 -14.75
CA PRO A 123 -1.86 12.47 -15.10
C PRO A 123 -2.17 13.38 -13.90
N TYR A 124 -2.58 12.81 -12.76
CA TYR A 124 -2.92 13.54 -11.53
C TYR A 124 -1.76 13.56 -10.52
N GLU A 125 -0.66 12.85 -10.80
CA GLU A 125 0.53 12.89 -9.97
C GLU A 125 1.23 14.23 -10.15
N SER A 126 1.47 14.93 -9.05
CA SER A 126 2.29 16.15 -9.08
C SER A 126 3.74 15.75 -9.27
N ASN A 127 4.46 16.40 -10.21
CA ASN A 127 5.91 16.20 -10.35
C ASN A 127 6.60 16.45 -9.00
N ALA A 128 7.23 15.41 -8.45
CA ALA A 128 7.85 15.38 -7.12
C ALA A 128 9.11 16.26 -6.95
N ASN A 129 9.33 17.25 -7.81
CA ASN A 129 10.48 18.17 -7.74
C ASN A 129 10.22 19.43 -6.89
N LEU A 130 9.18 19.46 -6.05
CA LEU A 130 8.83 20.65 -5.24
C LEU A 130 9.05 20.50 -3.74
N VAL A 131 9.81 19.51 -3.29
CA VAL A 131 10.24 19.43 -1.89
C VAL A 131 11.76 19.28 -1.86
N SER A 132 12.45 20.39 -2.17
CA SER A 132 13.87 20.63 -1.86
C SER A 132 14.01 21.29 -0.49
#